data_AF-A0A813QXD5-F1
#
_entry.id   AF-A0A813QXD5-F1
#
_cell.length_a   1.000
_cell.length_b   1.000
_cell.length_c   1.000
_cell.angle_alpha   90.00
_cell.angle_beta   90.00
_cell.angle_gamma   90.00
#
_symmetry.space_group_name_H-M   'P 1'
#
loop_
_entity.id
_entity.type
_entity.pdbx_description
1 polymer ?
#
loop_
_entity_poly.entity_id
_entity_poly.type
_entity_poly.pdbx_seq_one_letter_code
_entity_poly.pdbx_strand_id
1 'polypeptide(L)'
;MPNNNLELTHDEKILYYKLSFSFNWFQISTDHLLNESINATELGQKVSISWKTMPTSGTTMDENSFIYLMVLDRQAIWQQNIIDGSYKNNCT
;
A
#
# COMPACT_ATOMS: atom_id res chain seq x y z
N MET A 1 -9.90 -11.67 11.51
CA MET A 1 -10.37 -10.30 11.20
C MET A 1 -9.96 -9.98 9.77
N PRO A 2 -10.73 -9.20 9.01
CA PRO A 2 -10.25 -8.69 7.73
C PRO A 2 -8.98 -7.86 7.99
N ASN A 3 -7.83 -8.35 7.55
CA ASN A 3 -6.59 -7.59 7.61
C ASN A 3 -6.61 -6.61 6.45
N ASN A 4 -6.95 -5.37 6.75
CA ASN A 4 -6.71 -4.27 5.83
C ASN A 4 -5.26 -3.85 6.02
N ASN A 5 -4.51 -3.83 4.93
CA ASN A 5 -3.14 -3.35 4.96
C ASN A 5 -3.18 -1.84 4.70
N LEU A 6 -2.43 -1.07 5.46
CA LEU A 6 -2.45 0.38 5.41
C LEU A 6 -1.06 0.90 5.79
N GLU A 7 -0.43 1.64 4.89
CA GLU A 7 0.93 2.16 5.03
C GLU A 7 1.00 3.59 4.53
N LEU A 8 1.62 4.47 5.32
CA LEU A 8 1.89 5.85 4.92
C LEU A 8 3.33 5.96 4.41
N THR A 9 3.56 6.72 3.34
CA THR A 9 4.93 7.01 2.90
C THR A 9 5.70 7.78 3.97
N HIS A 10 7.01 7.61 4.01
CA HIS A 10 7.86 8.28 5.00
C HIS A 10 7.76 9.81 4.95
N ASP A 11 7.53 10.37 3.76
CA ASP A 11 7.31 11.81 3.57
C ASP A 11 5.87 12.25 3.86
N GLU A 12 5.02 11.33 4.34
CA GLU A 12 3.63 11.53 4.75
C GLU A 12 2.71 12.03 3.64
N LYS A 13 3.09 11.90 2.36
CA LYS A 13 2.29 12.42 1.23
C LYS A 13 1.29 11.44 0.66
N ILE A 14 1.52 10.14 0.77
CA ILE A 14 0.69 9.12 0.12
C ILE A 14 0.35 8.02 1.12
N LEU A 15 -0.94 7.76 1.27
CA LEU A 15 -1.44 6.58 1.98
C LEU A 15 -1.70 5.45 1.00
N TYR A 16 -1.01 4.33 1.19
CA TYR A 16 -1.27 3.07 0.53
C TYR A 16 -2.19 2.21 1.37
N TYR A 17 -3.16 1.57 0.74
CA TYR A 17 -3.99 0.60 1.43
C TYR A 17 -4.47 -0.52 0.51
N LYS A 18 -4.78 -1.65 1.12
CA LYS A 18 -5.32 -2.82 0.43
C LYS A 18 -6.44 -3.41 1.23
N LEU A 19 -7.61 -3.50 0.58
CA LEU A 19 -8.77 -4.17 1.12
C LEU A 19 -8.49 -5.68 1.24
N SER A 20 -9.07 -6.31 2.26
CA SER A 20 -9.05 -7.76 2.41
C SER A 20 -9.47 -8.45 1.11
N PHE A 21 -8.71 -9.46 0.68
CA PHE A 21 -8.93 -10.24 -0.56
C PHE A 21 -8.83 -9.46 -1.89
N SER A 22 -8.49 -8.17 -1.88
CA SER A 22 -8.14 -7.44 -3.11
C SER A 22 -6.78 -7.89 -3.64
N PHE A 23 -6.60 -7.85 -4.97
CA PHE A 23 -5.28 -7.89 -5.60
C PHE A 23 -4.69 -6.50 -5.79
N ASN A 24 -5.52 -5.46 -5.79
CA ASN A 24 -5.11 -4.09 -6.02
C ASN A 24 -4.68 -3.43 -4.70
N TRP A 25 -3.55 -2.75 -4.77
CA TRP A 25 -3.16 -1.70 -3.86
C TRP A 25 -3.73 -0.37 -4.35
N PHE A 26 -4.37 0.33 -3.46
CA PHE A 26 -4.90 1.66 -3.68
C PHE A 26 -3.97 2.68 -3.05
N GLN A 27 -3.97 3.88 -3.61
CA GLN A 27 -3.25 5.02 -3.08
C GLN A 27 -4.14 6.26 -3.07
N ILE A 28 -3.90 7.14 -2.10
CA ILE A 28 -4.52 8.46 -2.01
C ILE A 28 -3.54 9.45 -1.39
N SER A 29 -3.54 10.70 -1.88
CA SER A 29 -2.75 11.78 -1.27
C SER A 29 -3.31 12.14 0.11
N THR A 30 -2.44 12.38 1.08
CA THR A 30 -2.82 12.87 2.41
C THR A 30 -3.42 14.26 2.36
N ASP A 31 -3.02 15.11 1.41
CA ASP A 31 -3.65 16.43 1.19
C ASP A 31 -5.15 16.30 0.88
N HIS A 32 -5.54 15.22 0.20
CA HIS A 32 -6.96 14.93 -0.06
C HIS A 32 -7.66 14.37 1.18
N LEU A 33 -7.00 13.50 1.96
CA LEU A 33 -7.56 12.94 3.19
C LEU A 33 -7.78 13.98 4.28
N LEU A 34 -6.90 14.99 4.35
CA LEU A 34 -6.92 16.05 5.36
C LEU A 34 -7.77 17.26 4.95
N ASN A 35 -8.31 17.26 3.73
CA ASN A 35 -9.19 18.33 3.28
C ASN A 35 -10.59 18.18 3.88
N GLU A 36 -10.87 18.85 5.00
CA GLU A 36 -12.18 18.80 5.68
C GLU A 36 -13.36 19.30 4.83
N SER A 37 -13.11 19.97 3.70
CA SER A 37 -14.16 20.44 2.79
C SER A 37 -14.55 19.41 1.74
N ILE A 38 -13.80 18.31 1.57
CA ILE A 38 -14.11 17.26 0.60
C ILE A 38 -15.14 16.30 1.18
N ASN A 39 -16.16 15.92 0.39
CA ASN A 39 -17.10 14.89 0.81
C ASN A 39 -16.61 13.48 0.44
N ALA A 40 -17.25 12.44 0.99
CA ALA A 40 -16.85 11.05 0.78
C ALA A 40 -16.88 10.61 -0.71
N THR A 41 -17.84 11.12 -1.49
CA THR A 41 -17.96 10.80 -2.93
C THR A 41 -16.77 11.39 -3.70
N GLU A 42 -16.46 12.66 -3.45
CA GLU A 42 -15.31 13.34 -4.06
C GLU A 42 -14.00 12.70 -3.64
N LEU A 43 -13.85 12.33 -2.36
CA LEU A 43 -12.67 11.63 -1.86
C LEU A 43 -12.47 10.29 -2.55
N GLY A 44 -13.56 9.53 -2.75
CA GLY A 44 -13.53 8.27 -3.50
C GLY A 44 -13.04 8.42 -4.95
N GLN A 45 -13.26 9.58 -5.57
CA GLN A 45 -12.75 9.89 -6.91
C GLN A 45 -11.25 10.25 -6.93
N LYS A 46 -10.64 10.52 -5.77
CA LYS A 46 -9.18 10.78 -5.65
C LYS A 46 -8.36 9.52 -5.40
N VAL A 47 -9.01 8.41 -5.07
CA VAL A 47 -8.35 7.10 -4.93
C VAL A 47 -7.93 6.60 -6.31
N SER A 48 -6.69 6.11 -6.41
CA SER A 48 -6.19 5.45 -7.61
C SER A 48 -5.63 4.06 -7.29
N ILE A 49 -5.60 3.18 -8.29
CA ILE A 49 -4.90 1.90 -8.19
C ILE A 49 -3.41 2.17 -8.45
N SER A 50 -2.55 1.71 -7.55
CA SER A 50 -1.11 1.87 -7.67
C SER A 50 -0.45 0.63 -8.30
N TRP A 51 -0.50 -0.52 -7.61
CA TRP A 51 0.04 -1.79 -8.10
C TRP A 51 -0.80 -2.99 -7.67
N LYS A 52 -0.35 -4.19 -8.06
CA LYS A 52 -1.03 -5.46 -7.75
C LYS A 52 -0.12 -6.44 -7.02
N THR A 53 -0.68 -7.16 -6.05
CA THR A 53 0.02 -8.25 -5.35
C THR A 53 -0.92 -9.42 -5.10
N MET A 54 -0.36 -10.59 -4.80
CA MET A 54 -1.09 -11.73 -4.24
C MET A 54 -1.78 -11.35 -2.92
N PRO A 55 -2.65 -12.22 -2.38
CA PRO A 55 -3.16 -12.06 -1.02
C PRO A 55 -2.00 -11.90 -0.01
N THR A 56 -2.06 -10.78 0.69
CA THR A 56 -1.07 -10.37 1.68
C THR A 56 -1.77 -10.16 3.01
N SER A 57 -1.08 -10.50 4.07
CA SER A 57 -1.42 -10.06 5.43
C SER A 57 -0.46 -8.92 5.79
N GLY A 58 -0.06 -8.81 7.06
CA GLY A 58 0.72 -7.73 7.64
C GLY A 58 1.74 -7.09 6.70
N THR A 59 1.77 -5.77 6.75
CA THR A 59 2.61 -4.92 5.91
C THR A 59 3.36 -3.92 6.77
N THR A 60 4.45 -3.39 6.22
CA THR A 60 5.15 -2.21 6.75
C THR A 60 5.96 -1.56 5.62
N MET A 61 6.30 -0.28 5.74
CA MET A 61 7.14 0.43 4.79
C MET A 61 8.39 0.99 5.47
N ASP A 62 9.54 0.93 4.79
CA ASP A 62 10.76 1.62 5.25
C ASP A 62 10.91 3.04 4.69
N GLU A 63 11.88 3.79 5.22
CA GLU A 63 12.18 5.17 4.81
C GLU A 63 12.60 5.29 3.32
N ASN A 64 13.04 4.19 2.70
CA ASN A 64 13.47 4.13 1.31
C ASN A 64 12.33 3.70 0.37
N SER A 65 11.08 3.76 0.85
CA SER A 65 9.89 3.37 0.08
C SER A 65 9.88 1.90 -0.33
N PHE A 66 10.52 1.01 0.44
CA PHE A 66 10.27 -0.43 0.30
C PHE A 66 9.08 -0.83 1.15
N ILE A 67 8.09 -1.46 0.53
CA ILE A 67 6.99 -2.13 1.22
C ILE A 67 7.33 -3.60 1.45
N TYR A 68 7.17 -4.04 2.69
CA TYR A 68 7.35 -5.41 3.13
C TYR A 68 5.98 -6.06 3.29
N LEU A 69 5.79 -7.22 2.69
CA LEU A 69 4.51 -7.87 2.55
C LEU A 69 4.60 -9.32 3.00
N MET A 70 3.79 -9.74 3.97
CA MET A 70 3.60 -11.17 4.25
C MET A 70 2.68 -11.78 3.19
N VAL A 71 3.26 -12.51 2.23
CA VAL A 71 2.53 -13.15 1.13
C VAL A 71 2.06 -14.53 1.57
N LEU A 72 0.74 -14.70 1.70
CA LEU A 72 0.13 -15.84 2.38
C LEU A 72 0.27 -17.16 1.62
N ASP A 73 0.11 -17.13 0.30
CA ASP A 73 0.18 -18.31 -0.57
C ASP A 73 1.60 -18.91 -0.66
N ARG A 74 2.61 -18.08 -0.47
CA ARG A 74 4.03 -18.45 -0.55
C ARG A 74 4.71 -18.64 0.79
N GLN A 75 4.03 -18.32 1.89
CA GLN A 75 4.62 -18.33 3.24
C GLN A 75 5.94 -17.56 3.29
N ALA A 76 5.97 -16.40 2.63
CA ALA A 76 7.19 -15.62 2.42
C ALA A 76 6.96 -14.13 2.70
N ILE A 77 8.04 -13.43 3.02
CA ILE A 77 8.06 -11.96 3.07
C ILE A 77 8.63 -11.46 1.75
N TRP A 78 7.86 -10.65 1.04
CA TRP A 78 8.31 -9.95 -0.16
C TRP A 78 8.62 -8.49 0.16
N GLN A 79 9.54 -7.92 -0.59
CA GLN A 79 10.01 -6.54 -0.41
C GLN A 79 10.16 -5.88 -1.76
N GLN A 80 9.38 -4.83 -1.99
CA GLN A 80 9.29 -4.13 -3.26
C GLN A 80 9.38 -2.62 -3.02
N ASN A 81 10.19 -1.92 -3.81
CA ASN A 81 10.20 -0.48 -3.87
C ASN A 81 8.95 0.01 -4.60
N ILE A 82 8.19 0.88 -3.96
CA ILE A 82 6.90 1.31 -4.46
C ILE A 82 6.98 2.45 -5.49
N ILE A 83 8.15 3.09 -5.62
CA ILE A 83 8.40 4.18 -6.55
C ILE A 83 8.75 3.62 -7.93
N ASP A 84 9.66 2.65 -8.00
CA ASP A 84 10.20 2.11 -9.26
C ASP A 84 9.81 0.64 -9.52
N GLY A 85 9.16 -0.02 -8.57
CA GLY A 85 8.72 -1.41 -8.67
C GLY A 85 9.84 -2.44 -8.48
N SER A 86 11.07 -2.02 -8.17
CA SER A 86 12.22 -2.91 -7.96
C SER A 86 12.04 -3.79 -6.73
N TYR A 87 12.65 -4.98 -6.72
CA TYR A 87 12.63 -5.88 -5.56
C TYR A 87 13.98 -5.83 -4.84
N LYS A 88 13.98 -5.94 -3.50
CA LYS A 88 15.21 -6.25 -2.77
C LYS A 88 15.58 -7.69 -3.09
N ASN A 89 16.65 -7.88 -3.86
CA ASN A 89 17.24 -9.18 -4.17
C ASN A 89 17.78 -9.82 -2.89
N ASN A 90 16.94 -10.57 -2.18
CA ASN A 90 17.40 -11.49 -1.15
C ASN A 90 17.24 -12.92 -1.66
N CYS A 91 18.09 -13.30 -2.61
CA CYS A 91 18.42 -14.70 -2.85
C CYS A 91 19.73 -15.00 -2.10
N THR A 92 19.62 -15.56 -0.90
CA THR A 92 20.52 -16.58 -0.36
C THR A 92 19.73 -17.43 0.63
#